data_AF-A0A4U6S685-F1
#
_entry.id   AF-A0A4U6S685-F1
#
_cell.length_a   1.000
_cell.length_b   1.000
_cell.length_c   1.000
_cell.angle_alpha   90.00
_cell.angle_beta   90.00
_cell.angle_gamma   90.00
#
_symmetry.space_group_name_H-M   'P 1'
#
loop_
_entity.id
_entity.type
_entity.pdbx_description
1 polymer ?
#
loop_
_entity_poly.entity_id
_entity_poly.type
_entity_poly.pdbx_seq_one_letter_code
_entity_poly.pdbx_strand_id
1 'polypeptide(L)'
;MIELTREGKLDGQPVVLPGSKPAMSGYAQAYQNSALRAITECQPYALPAEYYDQWKKFQPVFMDVPPPATGKGEPADELSNTRKLSICRGC
;
A
#
# COMPACT_ATOMS: atom_id res chain seq x y z
N MET A 1 -4.76 -5.19 7.87
CA MET A 1 -3.45 -5.78 7.64
C MET A 1 -3.54 -6.65 6.40
N ILE A 2 -2.49 -6.68 5.59
CA ILE A 2 -2.44 -7.44 4.34
C ILE A 2 -1.42 -8.55 4.48
N GLU A 3 -1.80 -9.77 4.11
CA GLU A 3 -0.92 -10.94 4.09
C GLU A 3 -0.86 -11.53 2.68
N LEU A 4 0.34 -11.95 2.27
CA LEU A 4 0.61 -12.46 0.93
C LEU A 4 1.26 -13.85 1.00
N THR A 5 0.87 -14.71 0.06
CA THR A 5 1.51 -16.01 -0.19
C THR A 5 2.81 -15.84 -0.97
N ARG A 6 3.67 -16.87 -1.02
CA ARG A 6 4.91 -16.86 -1.82
C ARG A 6 4.67 -16.65 -3.32
N GLU A 7 3.46 -16.93 -3.79
CA GLU A 7 3.02 -16.70 -5.18
C GLU A 7 2.57 -15.26 -5.43
N GLY A 8 2.58 -14.41 -4.41
CA GLY A 8 2.08 -13.04 -4.50
C GLY A 8 0.56 -12.94 -4.45
N LYS A 9 -0.16 -13.95 -3.97
CA LYS A 9 -1.62 -13.88 -3.78
C LYS A 9 -1.98 -13.44 -2.37
N LEU A 10 -3.18 -12.90 -2.18
CA LEU A 10 -3.69 -12.48 -0.87
C LEU A 10 -4.00 -13.75 -0.08
N ASP A 11 -3.48 -13.81 1.13
CA ASP A 11 -3.83 -14.85 2.09
C ASP A 11 -5.03 -14.37 2.91
N GLY A 12 -6.22 -14.57 2.34
CA GLY A 12 -7.49 -14.12 2.92
C GLY A 12 -7.90 -12.71 2.49
N GLN A 13 -8.84 -12.12 3.25
CA GLN A 13 -9.46 -10.86 2.88
C GLN A 13 -8.63 -9.66 3.36
N PRO A 14 -8.25 -8.71 2.47
CA PRO A 14 -7.44 -7.57 2.85
C PRO A 14 -8.23 -6.62 3.74
N VAL A 15 -7.64 -6.22 4.87
CA VAL A 15 -8.23 -5.20 5.75
C VAL A 15 -7.43 -3.91 5.62
N VAL A 16 -8.06 -2.88 5.05
CA VAL A 16 -7.52 -1.52 5.03
C VAL A 16 -7.93 -0.83 6.33
N LEU A 17 -6.97 -0.44 7.16
CA LEU A 17 -7.28 0.35 8.35
C LEU A 17 -7.41 1.82 7.95
N PRO A 18 -8.37 2.57 8.51
CA PRO A 18 -8.32 4.02 8.47
C PRO A 18 -6.96 4.49 9.02
N GLY A 19 -6.33 5.47 8.38
CA GLY A 19 -5.15 6.12 8.93
C GLY A 19 -5.43 6.82 10.26
N SER A 20 -4.52 7.70 10.70
CA SER A 20 -4.62 8.40 11.99
C SER A 20 -5.86 9.28 12.20
N LYS A 21 -6.73 9.42 11.18
CA LYS A 21 -8.02 10.10 11.27
C LYS A 21 -9.12 9.10 10.94
N PRO A 22 -10.11 8.88 11.83
CA PRO A 22 -11.27 8.06 11.49
C PRO A 22 -11.96 8.65 10.26
N ALA A 23 -12.42 7.77 9.36
CA ALA A 23 -13.17 8.15 8.17
C ALA A 23 -14.54 8.73 8.54
N MET A 24 -14.54 9.94 9.09
CA MET A 24 -15.77 10.67 9.42
C MET A 24 -16.38 11.34 8.19
N SER A 25 -15.68 11.39 7.05
CA SER A 25 -16.17 11.96 5.79
C SER A 25 -16.55 10.86 4.79
N GLY A 26 -17.61 11.10 3.99
CA GLY A 26 -17.99 10.18 2.90
C GLY A 26 -16.88 10.00 1.85
N TYR A 27 -16.01 10.99 1.69
CA TYR A 27 -14.80 10.89 0.88
C TYR A 27 -13.82 9.83 1.43
N ALA A 28 -13.54 9.85 2.73
CA ALA A 28 -12.62 8.90 3.34
C ALA A 28 -13.11 7.44 3.20
N GLN A 29 -14.43 7.22 3.24
CA GLN A 29 -15.02 5.91 2.96
C GLN A 29 -14.85 5.50 1.49
N ALA A 30 -15.13 6.40 0.54
CA ALA A 30 -14.92 6.13 -0.89
C ALA A 30 -13.44 5.83 -1.20
N TYR A 31 -12.53 6.55 -0.55
CA TYR A 31 -11.09 6.33 -0.68
C TYR A 31 -10.66 4.97 -0.10
N GLN A 32 -11.18 4.57 1.07
CA GLN A 32 -10.95 3.23 1.62
C GLN A 32 -11.47 2.11 0.71
N ASN A 33 -12.66 2.29 0.13
CA ASN A 33 -13.22 1.31 -0.80
C ASN A 33 -12.36 1.20 -2.07
N SER A 34 -11.85 2.33 -2.56
CA SER A 34 -10.94 2.37 -3.71
C SER A 34 -9.61 1.67 -3.40
N ALA A 35 -9.06 1.92 -2.22
CA ALA A 35 -7.85 1.27 -1.73
C ALA A 35 -8.00 -0.26 -1.62
N LEU A 36 -9.11 -0.72 -1.03
CA LEU A 36 -9.41 -2.15 -0.90
C LEU A 36 -9.51 -2.81 -2.28
N ARG A 37 -10.22 -2.17 -3.21
CA ARG A 37 -10.33 -2.65 -4.59
C ARG A 37 -8.98 -2.76 -5.28
N ALA A 38 -8.15 -1.73 -5.20
CA ALA A 38 -6.81 -1.75 -5.80
C ALA A 38 -5.96 -2.90 -5.24
N ILE A 39 -5.99 -3.12 -3.92
CA ILE A 39 -5.24 -4.22 -3.29
C ILE A 39 -5.70 -5.59 -3.80
N THR A 40 -7.02 -5.78 -3.99
CA THR A 40 -7.57 -7.04 -4.51
C THR A 40 -7.27 -7.22 -6.00
N GLU A 41 -7.32 -6.17 -6.81
CA GLU A 41 -7.11 -6.25 -8.26
C GLU A 41 -5.63 -6.40 -8.63
N CYS A 42 -4.70 -5.93 -7.80
CA CYS A 42 -3.25 -5.99 -8.06
C CYS A 42 -2.60 -7.39 -7.91
N GLN A 43 -3.40 -8.43 -7.68
CA GLN A 43 -2.91 -9.81 -7.63
C GLN A 43 -2.47 -10.29 -9.03
N PRO A 44 -1.37 -11.05 -9.17
CA PRO A 44 -0.40 -11.43 -8.14
C PRO A 44 0.71 -10.38 -7.97
N TYR A 45 1.10 -10.16 -6.71
CA TYR A 45 2.19 -9.28 -6.33
C TYR A 45 3.56 -9.85 -6.70
N ALA A 46 4.42 -9.01 -7.29
CA ALA A 46 5.79 -9.40 -7.59
C ALA A 46 6.65 -9.32 -6.32
N LEU A 47 6.74 -10.43 -5.59
CA LEU A 47 7.54 -10.55 -4.38
C LEU A 47 8.95 -11.08 -4.70
N PRO A 48 10.03 -10.37 -4.39
CA PRO A 48 11.37 -10.93 -4.45
C PRO A 48 11.49 -12.12 -3.49
N ALA A 49 11.91 -13.29 -3.97
CA ALA A 49 11.97 -14.51 -3.18
C ALA A 49 12.84 -14.36 -1.91
N GLU A 50 13.92 -13.60 -2.01
CA GLU A 50 14.87 -13.33 -0.92
C GLU A 50 14.27 -12.46 0.20
N TYR A 51 13.29 -11.61 -0.12
CA TYR A 51 12.65 -10.69 0.83
C TYR A 51 11.23 -11.09 1.19
N TYR A 52 10.77 -12.27 0.76
CA TYR A 52 9.42 -12.75 1.02
C TYR A 52 9.04 -12.66 2.49
N ASP A 53 9.88 -13.12 3.41
CA ASP A 53 9.55 -13.13 4.84
C ASP A 53 9.41 -11.74 5.46
N GLN A 54 10.02 -10.72 4.83
CA GLN A 54 9.88 -9.32 5.22
C GLN A 54 8.63 -8.68 4.61
N TRP A 55 8.23 -9.12 3.41
CA TRP A 55 7.17 -8.47 2.61
C TRP A 55 5.83 -9.20 2.65
N LYS A 56 5.81 -10.45 3.13
CA LYS A 56 4.60 -11.28 3.24
C LYS A 56 3.49 -10.66 4.11
N LYS A 57 3.84 -9.71 4.98
CA LYS A 57 2.90 -8.99 5.82
C LYS A 57 3.21 -7.51 5.72
N PHE A 58 2.25 -6.72 5.24
CA PHE A 58 2.40 -5.28 5.19
C PHE A 58 1.09 -4.57 5.53
N GLN A 59 1.23 -3.29 5.88
CA GLN A 59 0.10 -2.46 6.28
C GLN A 59 0.12 -1.16 5.47
N PRO A 60 -0.68 -1.06 4.40
CA PRO A 60 -0.77 0.17 3.64
C PRO A 60 -1.51 1.23 4.46
N VAL A 61 -0.92 2.43 4.55
CA VAL A 61 -1.52 3.59 5.21
C VAL A 61 -1.98 4.55 4.13
N PHE A 62 -3.30 4.72 4.01
CA PHE A 62 -3.91 5.66 3.08
C PHE A 62 -4.17 6.97 3.80
N MET A 63 -3.54 8.05 3.33
CA MET A 63 -3.73 9.40 3.86
C MET A 63 -4.43 10.26 2.81
N ASP A 64 -5.40 11.08 3.24
CA ASP A 64 -6.12 12.01 2.35
C ASP A 64 -5.26 13.22 1.94
N VAL A 65 -4.22 13.49 2.72
CA VAL A 65 -3.22 14.53 2.49
C VAL A 65 -1.86 13.89 2.73
N PRO A 66 -0.85 14.08 1.85
CA PRO A 66 0.49 13.60 2.15
C PRO A 66 0.92 14.13 3.53
N PRO A 67 1.62 13.30 4.35
CA PRO A 67 2.07 13.75 5.66
C PRO A 67 2.90 15.03 5.47
N PRO A 68 2.78 16.02 6.37
CA PRO A 68 3.65 17.19 6.30
C PRO A 68 5.09 16.67 6.33
N ALA A 69 5.88 17.03 5.33
CA ALA A 69 7.27 16.62 5.21
C ALA A 69 8.03 17.11 6.45
N THR A 70 8.10 16.28 7.48
CA THR A 70 8.94 16.53 8.65
C THR A 70 10.37 16.23 8.23
N GLY A 71 11.05 17.24 7.72
CA GLY A 71 12.49 17.24 7.51
C GLY A 71 12.89 17.53 6.06
N LYS A 72 13.60 18.64 5.90
CA LYS A 72 14.53 19.06 4.84
C LYS A 72 14.44 18.33 3.49
N GLY A 73 14.19 19.12 2.45
CA GLY A 73 13.95 18.66 1.08
C GLY A 73 14.97 17.67 0.54
N GLU A 74 14.42 16.64 -0.11
CA GLU A 74 15.11 15.76 -1.02
C GLU A 74 14.27 15.73 -2.32
N PRO A 75 14.88 15.91 -3.49
CA PRO A 75 14.16 16.18 -4.73
C PRO A 75 13.31 14.98 -5.16
N ALA A 76 12.24 15.25 -5.90
CA ALA A 76 11.25 14.30 -6.45
C ALA A 76 11.81 13.12 -7.27
N ASP A 77 13.13 13.02 -7.41
CA ASP A 77 13.87 11.98 -8.11
C ASP A 77 13.89 10.65 -7.33
N GLU A 78 13.91 10.69 -5.98
CA GLU A 78 13.99 9.45 -5.18
C GLU A 78 12.64 8.70 -5.07
N LEU A 79 11.52 9.43 -5.17
CA LEU A 79 10.18 8.83 -5.28
C LEU A 79 10.03 7.98 -6.56
N SER A 80 10.78 8.34 -7.61
CA SER A 80 10.83 7.58 -8.86
C SER A 80 11.64 6.28 -8.72
N ASN A 81 12.62 6.24 -7.79
CA ASN A 81 13.42 5.05 -7.52
C ASN A 81 12.67 4.04 -6.63
N THR A 82 11.94 4.52 -5.61
CA THR A 82 11.04 3.67 -4.80
C THR A 82 9.83 3.15 -5.59
N ARG A 83 9.34 3.88 -6.59
CA ARG A 83 8.38 3.34 -7.58
C ARG A 83 8.89 2.11 -8.33
N LYS A 84 10.21 1.91 -8.45
CA LYS A 84 10.76 0.69 -9.04
C LYS A 84 10.66 -0.53 -8.13
N LEU A 85 10.54 -0.33 -6.82
CA LEU A 85 10.35 -1.37 -5.80
C LEU A 85 8.87 -1.54 -5.42
N SER A 86 7.96 -0.85 -6.12
CA SER A 86 6.52 -0.99 -5.91
C SER A 86 6.10 -2.44 -6.14
N ILE A 87 5.45 -2.99 -5.12
CA ILE A 87 4.87 -4.33 -5.10
C ILE A 87 3.71 -4.44 -6.12
N CYS A 88 3.11 -3.30 -6.51
CA CYS A 88 1.95 -3.18 -7.40
C CYS A 88 2.31 -2.85 -8.86
N ARG A 89 3.44 -3.34 -9.40
CA ARG A 89 3.80 -3.07 -10.80
C ARG A 89 2.77 -3.67 -11.76
N GLY A 90 2.02 -2.81 -12.47
CA GLY A 90 1.10 -3.22 -13.54
C GLY A 90 -0.38 -3.05 -13.24
N CYS A 91 -0.72 -2.42 -12.11
CA CYS A 91 -1.99 -1.72 -11.91
C CYS A 91 -1.82 -0.25 -12.36
#